data_AF-A0AAU9L5F3-F1
#
_entry.id   AF-A0AAU9L5F3-F1
#
_cell.length_a   1.000
_cell.length_b   1.000
_cell.length_c   1.000
_cell.angle_alpha   90.00
_cell.angle_beta   90.00
_cell.angle_gamma   90.00
#
_symmetry.space_group_name_H-M   'P 1'
#
loop_
_entity.id
_entity.type
_entity.pdbx_description
1 polymer ?
#
loop_
_entity_poly.entity_id
_entity_poly.type
_entity_poly.pdbx_seq_one_letter_code
_entity_poly.pdbx_strand_id
1 'polypeptide(L)'
;MQSLLHGVREYLTPVLTESSFENKGLLTPEEFVKAGDLLVYKCPTWRWESGEPNLRRAYLPIDKQFLVTRNVPCRRRVTALELSYQTEEAVEGEDEWVAASSYANEDSSSNAVTDLSEEMEDLSCLDSKPKENESRGILGAIVDEHFTDGRLAEPELRDLNSYEEEDNLVEDDEATLGPTAGSYLVASEPDDADDAILRTRTYDLSITYDKYYQTPRVWLFGYDERNAPLSGDQMFEDIMQDYANRTVTMEPHPHRSSLVHASIHPCQHGAVMKRIIANLKARKPGETETEDQVANEIRSDQYIFLFLKFIQSVIPTIDYDYTIEVNAKQ
;
A
#
# COMPACT_ATOMS: atom_id res chain seq x y z
N MET A 1 12.37 -20.67 10.53
CA MET A 1 11.97 -20.65 11.95
C MET A 1 10.77 -19.76 12.26
N GLN A 2 10.53 -18.68 11.50
CA GLN A 2 9.40 -17.77 11.72
C GLN A 2 8.01 -18.43 11.60
N SER A 3 7.79 -19.31 10.61
CA SER A 3 6.50 -20.01 10.41
C SER A 3 6.09 -20.93 11.58
N LEU A 4 7.05 -21.65 12.18
CA LEU A 4 6.79 -22.54 13.34
C LEU A 4 6.45 -21.75 14.61
N LEU A 5 7.17 -20.65 14.87
CA LEU A 5 6.89 -19.77 16.00
C LEU A 5 5.56 -19.03 15.84
N HIS A 6 5.20 -18.66 14.60
CA HIS A 6 3.91 -18.06 14.29
C HIS A 6 2.76 -19.03 14.56
N GLY A 7 2.85 -20.30 14.13
CA GLY A 7 1.81 -21.31 14.38
C GLY A 7 1.58 -21.59 15.88
N VAL A 8 2.64 -21.63 16.69
CA VAL A 8 2.51 -21.80 18.15
C VAL A 8 1.89 -20.57 18.81
N ARG A 9 2.28 -19.36 18.39
CA ARG A 9 1.70 -18.10 18.90
C ARG A 9 0.23 -17.96 18.51
N GLU A 10 -0.12 -18.25 17.27
CA GLU A 10 -1.51 -18.25 16.78
C GLU A 10 -2.39 -19.21 17.60
N TYR A 11 -1.88 -20.41 17.92
CA TYR A 11 -2.60 -21.38 18.73
C TYR A 11 -2.88 -20.88 20.16
N LEU A 12 -1.91 -20.22 20.80
CA LEU A 12 -2.00 -19.77 22.18
C LEU A 12 -2.78 -18.46 22.39
N THR A 13 -2.90 -17.61 21.36
CA THR A 13 -3.66 -16.37 21.48
C THR A 13 -5.16 -16.66 21.63
N PRO A 14 -5.86 -16.14 22.64
CA PRO A 14 -7.30 -16.31 22.75
C PRO A 14 -8.04 -15.56 21.63
N VAL A 15 -9.20 -16.07 21.23
CA VAL A 15 -10.04 -15.39 20.25
C VAL A 15 -10.63 -14.11 20.88
N LEU A 16 -10.52 -12.98 20.18
CA LEU A 16 -11.14 -11.73 20.63
C LEU A 16 -12.65 -11.83 20.46
N THR A 17 -13.39 -11.65 21.56
CA THR A 17 -14.86 -11.71 21.58
C THR A 17 -15.50 -10.33 21.73
N GLU A 18 -14.78 -9.36 22.29
CA GLU A 18 -15.27 -8.00 22.51
C GLU A 18 -14.64 -7.02 21.50
N SER A 19 -15.46 -6.11 20.97
CA SER A 19 -14.99 -5.12 20.00
C SER A 19 -13.89 -4.24 20.61
N SER A 20 -12.74 -4.22 19.97
CA SER A 20 -11.64 -3.28 20.25
C SER A 20 -11.35 -2.38 19.05
N PHE A 21 -12.34 -2.22 18.18
CA PHE A 21 -12.26 -1.48 16.93
C PHE A 21 -11.85 -0.02 17.15
N GLU A 22 -12.60 0.72 17.97
CA GLU A 22 -12.39 2.16 18.12
C GLU A 22 -11.10 2.49 18.88
N ASN A 23 -10.80 1.71 19.92
CA ASN A 23 -9.72 2.02 20.86
C ASN A 23 -8.35 1.53 20.38
N LYS A 24 -8.32 0.42 19.65
CA LYS A 24 -7.09 -0.28 19.26
C LYS A 24 -6.98 -0.54 17.76
N GLY A 25 -8.01 -0.28 16.97
CA GLY A 25 -8.01 -0.59 15.54
C GLY A 25 -8.05 -2.10 15.24
N LEU A 26 -8.57 -2.92 16.16
CA LEU A 26 -8.59 -4.38 16.06
C LEU A 26 -9.99 -4.90 15.72
N LEU A 27 -10.05 -6.07 15.09
CA LEU A 27 -11.29 -6.77 14.75
C LEU A 27 -11.42 -8.09 15.50
N THR A 28 -12.63 -8.40 15.91
CA THR A 28 -13.03 -9.78 16.24
C THR A 28 -13.27 -10.60 14.95
N PRO A 29 -13.27 -11.94 15.01
CA PRO A 29 -13.63 -12.76 13.84
C PRO A 29 -15.05 -12.47 13.32
N GLU A 30 -15.99 -12.18 14.22
CA GLU A 30 -17.37 -11.82 13.82
C GLU A 30 -17.43 -10.49 13.09
N GLU A 31 -16.68 -9.48 13.55
CA GLU A 31 -16.60 -8.19 12.86
C GLU A 31 -15.86 -8.31 11.53
N PHE A 32 -14.82 -9.15 11.44
CA PHE A 32 -14.16 -9.45 10.17
C PHE A 32 -15.14 -10.07 9.16
N VAL A 33 -15.98 -11.02 9.59
CA VAL A 33 -17.02 -11.60 8.73
C VAL A 33 -18.04 -10.55 8.30
N LYS A 34 -18.53 -9.70 9.22
CA LYS A 34 -19.48 -8.62 8.89
C LYS A 34 -18.88 -7.61 7.90
N ALA A 35 -17.62 -7.22 8.12
CA ALA A 35 -16.92 -6.29 7.24
C ALA A 35 -16.67 -6.91 5.85
N GLY A 36 -16.33 -8.19 5.80
CA GLY A 36 -16.17 -8.92 4.54
C GLY A 36 -17.48 -9.11 3.80
N ASP A 37 -18.59 -9.37 4.50
CA ASP A 37 -19.92 -9.41 3.91
C ASP A 37 -20.31 -8.07 3.29
N LEU A 38 -20.02 -6.96 3.97
CA LEU A 38 -20.24 -5.62 3.41
C LEU A 38 -19.36 -5.36 2.19
N LEU A 39 -18.09 -5.78 2.22
CA LEU A 39 -17.18 -5.67 1.07
C LEU A 39 -17.74 -6.43 -0.14
N VAL A 40 -18.09 -7.71 0.02
CA VAL A 40 -18.64 -8.54 -1.07
C VAL A 40 -19.95 -7.95 -1.60
N TYR A 41 -20.78 -7.39 -0.72
CA TYR A 41 -22.03 -6.74 -1.12
C TYR A 41 -21.81 -5.46 -1.94
N LYS A 42 -20.86 -4.61 -1.56
CA LYS A 42 -20.59 -3.33 -2.23
C LYS A 42 -19.66 -3.45 -3.43
N CYS A 43 -18.71 -4.36 -3.38
CA CYS A 43 -17.69 -4.61 -4.40
C CYS A 43 -17.75 -6.09 -4.81
N PRO A 44 -18.65 -6.46 -5.75
CA PRO A 44 -18.89 -7.87 -6.14
C PRO A 44 -17.70 -8.58 -6.81
N THR A 45 -16.62 -7.85 -7.11
CA THR A 45 -15.33 -8.40 -7.53
C THR A 45 -14.67 -9.20 -6.39
N TRP A 46 -14.93 -8.81 -5.14
CA TRP A 46 -14.54 -9.58 -3.96
C TRP A 46 -15.50 -10.72 -3.68
N ARG A 47 -14.95 -11.85 -3.23
CA ARG A 47 -15.72 -13.06 -2.89
C ARG A 47 -15.15 -13.75 -1.66
N TRP A 48 -16.01 -14.41 -0.90
CA TRP A 48 -15.59 -15.33 0.16
C TRP A 48 -15.09 -16.65 -0.43
N GLU A 49 -14.07 -17.22 0.21
CA GLU A 49 -13.50 -18.51 -0.13
C GLU A 49 -13.38 -19.39 1.13
N SER A 50 -13.54 -20.70 0.93
CA SER A 50 -13.44 -21.71 2.00
C SER A 50 -12.03 -22.27 2.18
N GLY A 51 -11.17 -22.12 1.16
CA GLY A 51 -9.84 -22.73 1.15
C GLY A 51 -9.82 -24.26 1.28
N GLU A 52 -8.62 -24.80 1.46
CA GLU A 52 -8.39 -26.23 1.66
C GLU A 52 -9.05 -26.71 2.97
N PRO A 53 -9.81 -27.83 2.97
CA PRO A 53 -10.51 -28.33 4.15
C PRO A 53 -9.62 -28.49 5.39
N ASN A 54 -8.37 -28.90 5.22
CA ASN A 54 -7.44 -29.17 6.32
C ASN A 54 -6.81 -27.91 6.92
N LEU A 55 -6.93 -26.77 6.25
CA LEU A 55 -6.34 -25.50 6.66
C LEU A 55 -7.38 -24.51 7.21
N ARG A 56 -8.65 -24.93 7.27
CA ARG A 56 -9.74 -24.10 7.78
C ARG A 56 -9.57 -23.84 9.27
N ARG A 57 -9.92 -22.62 9.66
CA ARG A 57 -9.88 -22.11 11.02
C ARG A 57 -11.27 -22.26 11.63
N ALA A 58 -11.34 -22.94 12.78
CA ALA A 58 -12.62 -23.27 13.44
C ALA A 58 -13.36 -22.05 14.01
N TYR A 59 -12.65 -20.94 14.23
CA TYR A 59 -13.23 -19.68 14.74
C TYR A 59 -13.85 -18.81 13.63
N LEU A 60 -13.84 -19.26 12.37
CA LEU A 60 -14.50 -18.63 11.23
C LEU A 60 -15.49 -19.61 10.57
N PRO A 61 -16.57 -19.13 9.93
CA PRO A 61 -17.47 -19.99 9.17
C PRO A 61 -16.75 -20.74 8.05
N ILE A 62 -17.20 -21.96 7.75
CA ILE A 62 -16.54 -22.87 6.79
C ILE A 62 -16.46 -22.28 5.37
N ASP A 63 -17.44 -21.46 5.02
CA ASP A 63 -17.60 -20.78 3.73
C ASP A 63 -16.97 -19.38 3.71
N LYS A 64 -16.52 -18.85 4.85
CA LYS A 64 -16.00 -17.48 5.02
C LYS A 64 -14.65 -17.48 5.72
N GLN A 65 -13.66 -18.14 5.11
CA GLN A 65 -12.32 -18.25 5.68
C GLN A 65 -11.45 -17.05 5.30
N PHE A 66 -11.51 -16.62 4.05
CA PHE A 66 -10.79 -15.45 3.54
C PHE A 66 -11.52 -14.84 2.36
N LEU A 67 -11.23 -13.58 2.07
CA LEU A 67 -11.74 -12.85 0.90
C LEU A 67 -10.74 -12.94 -0.24
N VAL A 68 -11.21 -12.99 -1.49
CA VAL A 68 -10.37 -12.96 -2.68
C VAL A 68 -10.98 -12.03 -3.73
N THR A 69 -10.12 -11.30 -4.43
CA THR A 69 -10.42 -10.68 -5.73
C THR A 69 -9.36 -11.16 -6.72
N ARG A 70 -9.75 -11.41 -7.97
CA ARG A 70 -8.89 -12.08 -8.95
C ARG A 70 -8.71 -11.25 -10.20
N ASN A 71 -7.57 -11.45 -10.85
CA ASN A 71 -7.25 -10.82 -12.12
C ASN A 71 -7.33 -9.28 -12.07
N VAL A 72 -6.83 -8.70 -10.97
CA VAL A 72 -6.77 -7.27 -10.75
C VAL A 72 -5.62 -6.68 -11.58
N PRO A 73 -5.87 -5.71 -12.47
CA PRO A 73 -4.83 -5.20 -13.35
C PRO A 73 -3.82 -4.32 -12.61
N CYS A 74 -2.56 -4.39 -13.04
CA CYS A 74 -1.46 -3.53 -12.64
C CYS A 74 -0.75 -3.03 -13.90
N ARG A 75 -1.06 -1.80 -14.31
CA ARG A 75 -0.65 -1.23 -15.61
C ARG A 75 0.71 -0.54 -15.58
N ARG A 76 1.18 -0.15 -14.40
CA ARG A 76 2.39 0.64 -14.20
C ARG A 76 3.18 0.09 -13.01
N ARG A 77 4.48 0.33 -12.98
CA ARG A 77 5.33 0.05 -11.81
C ARG A 77 5.34 1.23 -10.86
N VAL A 78 5.69 0.96 -9.61
CA VAL A 78 5.82 2.01 -8.59
C VAL A 78 6.89 3.03 -8.98
N THR A 79 8.00 2.57 -9.57
CA THR A 79 9.09 3.45 -10.03
C THR A 79 8.63 4.50 -11.03
N ALA A 80 7.66 4.18 -11.90
CA ALA A 80 7.09 5.14 -12.84
C ALA A 80 6.27 6.24 -12.13
N LEU A 81 5.65 5.92 -10.99
CA LEU A 81 4.96 6.91 -10.16
C LEU A 81 5.97 7.81 -9.43
N GLU A 82 7.03 7.23 -8.85
CA GLU A 82 8.11 7.99 -8.18
C GLU A 82 8.77 8.99 -9.12
N LEU A 83 9.04 8.59 -10.37
CA LEU A 83 9.62 9.48 -11.38
C LEU A 83 8.67 10.66 -11.69
N SER A 84 7.37 10.41 -11.86
CA SER A 84 6.41 11.51 -12.07
C SER A 84 6.41 12.51 -10.90
N TYR A 85 6.46 12.06 -9.66
CA TYR A 85 6.52 12.96 -8.50
C TYR A 85 7.81 13.76 -8.41
N GLN A 86 8.94 13.20 -8.85
CA GLN A 86 10.22 13.90 -8.87
C GLN A 86 10.32 14.93 -10.00
N THR A 87 9.56 14.73 -11.08
CA THR A 87 9.57 15.65 -12.24
C THR A 87 8.55 16.79 -12.08
N GLU A 88 7.62 16.68 -11.12
CA GLU A 88 6.70 17.75 -10.70
C GLU A 88 7.40 18.71 -9.72
N GLU A 89 8.45 19.42 -10.17
CA GLU A 89 8.94 20.61 -9.48
C GLU A 89 8.05 21.82 -9.81
N ALA A 90 7.62 22.54 -8.77
CA ALA A 90 6.88 23.78 -8.93
C ALA A 90 7.76 24.83 -9.60
N VAL A 91 7.33 25.36 -10.75
CA VAL A 91 8.00 26.48 -11.39
C VAL A 91 7.80 27.72 -10.53
N GLU A 92 8.87 28.28 -9.97
CA GLU A 92 8.81 29.59 -9.31
C GLU A 92 8.63 30.69 -10.36
N GLY A 93 7.38 31.12 -10.57
CA GLY A 93 7.04 32.24 -11.43
C GLY A 93 5.54 32.26 -11.74
N GLU A 94 4.93 33.43 -11.63
CA GLU A 94 3.49 33.69 -11.69
C GLU A 94 2.76 32.96 -12.85
N ASP A 95 1.55 32.49 -12.51
CA ASP A 95 0.57 31.74 -13.30
C ASP A 95 0.72 30.21 -13.28
N GLU A 96 -0.08 29.63 -12.38
CA GLU A 96 -0.40 28.22 -12.11
C GLU A 96 -0.65 27.38 -13.38
N TRP A 97 0.43 27.04 -14.09
CA TRP A 97 0.47 26.05 -15.16
C TRP A 97 1.57 25.02 -14.86
N VAL A 98 1.19 23.76 -14.68
CA VAL A 98 2.13 22.64 -14.53
C VAL A 98 2.53 22.16 -15.93
N ALA A 99 3.77 22.38 -16.33
CA ALA A 99 4.31 21.82 -17.58
C ALA A 99 4.86 20.41 -17.32
N ALA A 100 4.24 19.39 -17.92
CA ALA A 100 4.90 18.10 -18.07
C ALA A 100 6.06 18.27 -19.06
N SER A 101 7.29 18.23 -18.57
CA SER A 101 8.48 18.30 -19.43
C SER A 101 8.56 17.04 -20.29
N SER A 102 8.03 17.12 -21.52
CA SER A 102 8.29 16.11 -22.53
C SER A 102 9.76 16.20 -22.93
N TYR A 103 10.48 15.10 -22.78
CA TYR A 103 11.86 14.93 -23.22
C TYR A 103 11.98 15.32 -24.71
N ALA A 104 12.56 16.49 -25.00
CA ALA A 104 13.02 16.81 -26.33
C ALA A 104 14.43 16.23 -26.44
N ASN A 105 14.57 15.13 -27.19
CA ASN A 105 15.87 14.59 -27.58
C ASN A 105 16.64 15.67 -28.34
N GLU A 106 17.72 16.16 -27.76
CA GLU A 106 18.79 16.83 -28.50
C GLU A 106 19.60 15.76 -29.23
N ASP A 107 19.12 15.33 -30.40
CA ASP A 107 20.06 15.16 -31.51
C ASP A 107 19.39 15.16 -32.89
N SER A 108 20.09 15.80 -33.83
CA SER A 108 19.92 15.80 -35.29
C SER A 108 18.84 16.68 -35.94
N SER A 109 19.38 17.74 -36.57
CA SER A 109 19.13 18.13 -37.96
C SER A 109 17.88 18.94 -38.27
N SER A 110 18.17 20.20 -38.61
CA SER A 110 17.36 21.15 -39.39
C SER A 110 16.18 20.54 -40.16
N ASN A 111 14.97 20.94 -39.77
CA ASN A 111 13.92 21.29 -40.74
C ASN A 111 13.03 22.36 -40.12
N ALA A 112 13.15 23.55 -40.70
CA ALA A 112 12.28 24.68 -40.42
C ALA A 112 10.83 24.32 -40.73
N VAL A 113 9.93 24.60 -39.78
CA VAL A 113 8.56 24.96 -40.10
C VAL A 113 8.26 26.27 -39.39
N THR A 114 8.01 27.26 -40.23
CA THR A 114 7.76 28.65 -39.90
C THR A 114 6.42 28.83 -39.20
N ASP A 115 6.49 29.57 -38.10
CA ASP A 115 5.51 30.56 -37.63
C ASP A 115 4.34 30.84 -38.58
N LEU A 116 3.14 30.43 -38.16
CA LEU A 116 1.86 30.90 -38.69
C LEU A 116 0.95 31.15 -37.47
N SER A 117 1.25 32.22 -36.75
CA SER A 117 0.53 32.68 -35.55
C SER A 117 -0.38 33.88 -35.84
N GLU A 118 -0.96 33.97 -37.02
CA GLU A 118 -2.04 34.93 -37.32
C GLU A 118 -3.12 34.25 -38.16
N GLU A 119 -4.39 34.43 -37.77
CA GLU A 119 -5.65 33.95 -38.36
C GLU A 119 -6.31 32.70 -37.76
N MET A 120 -6.96 32.86 -36.59
CA MET A 120 -8.42 32.62 -36.48
C MET A 120 -8.93 33.05 -35.09
N GLU A 121 -9.53 34.24 -35.04
CA GLU A 121 -10.51 34.61 -34.02
C GLU A 121 -11.82 33.85 -34.27
N ASP A 122 -12.58 33.65 -33.18
CA ASP A 122 -13.93 33.09 -33.07
C ASP A 122 -14.10 31.57 -33.23
N LEU A 123 -14.19 30.88 -32.09
CA LEU A 123 -15.23 29.89 -31.80
C LEU A 123 -15.34 29.68 -30.27
N SER A 124 -16.39 30.24 -29.67
CA SER A 124 -16.76 30.07 -28.27
C SER A 124 -17.23 28.64 -27.95
N CYS A 125 -16.61 27.97 -26.97
CA CYS A 125 -17.15 26.77 -26.33
C CYS A 125 -16.89 26.77 -24.81
N LEU A 126 -17.98 27.04 -24.10
CA LEU A 126 -18.34 26.72 -22.72
C LEU A 126 -17.28 26.07 -21.80
N ASP A 127 -16.99 26.83 -20.75
CA ASP A 127 -16.35 26.48 -19.48
C ASP A 127 -16.78 25.09 -18.97
N SER A 128 -15.83 24.16 -18.93
CA SER A 128 -15.91 22.91 -18.18
C SER A 128 -14.56 22.71 -17.51
N LYS A 129 -14.44 23.27 -16.30
CA LYS A 129 -13.31 23.03 -15.40
C LYS A 129 -13.04 21.52 -15.29
N PRO A 130 -11.83 21.02 -15.61
CA PRO A 130 -11.42 19.70 -15.19
C PRO A 130 -11.29 19.71 -13.66
N LYS A 131 -11.93 18.74 -13.00
CA LYS A 131 -11.78 18.51 -11.56
C LYS A 131 -10.33 18.15 -11.27
N GLU A 132 -9.72 18.90 -10.37
CA GLU A 132 -8.40 18.65 -9.80
C GLU A 132 -8.29 17.22 -9.27
N ASN A 133 -7.14 16.62 -9.55
CA ASN A 133 -6.77 15.28 -9.14
C ASN A 133 -6.20 15.35 -7.71
N GLU A 134 -7.08 15.36 -6.69
CA GLU A 134 -6.69 15.15 -5.28
C GLU A 134 -6.23 13.70 -5.05
N SER A 135 -5.10 13.29 -5.62
CA SER A 135 -4.61 11.90 -5.52
C SER A 135 -3.69 11.63 -4.32
N ARG A 136 -3.65 12.52 -3.32
CA ARG A 136 -3.08 12.24 -1.99
C ARG A 136 -4.08 12.64 -0.91
N GLY A 137 -5.15 11.86 -0.79
CA GLY A 137 -6.16 12.05 0.25
C GLY A 137 -5.56 12.01 1.67
N ILE A 138 -6.23 12.64 2.62
CA ILE A 138 -5.85 12.77 4.05
C ILE A 138 -5.33 11.46 4.66
N LEU A 139 -5.88 10.32 4.25
CA LEU A 139 -5.45 9.00 4.71
C LEU A 139 -4.02 8.62 4.30
N GLY A 140 -3.58 9.00 3.10
CA GLY A 140 -2.20 8.75 2.64
C GLY A 140 -1.19 9.48 3.52
N ALA A 141 -1.44 10.76 3.80
CA ALA A 141 -0.57 11.57 4.66
C ALA A 141 -0.44 11.00 6.09
N ILE A 142 -1.54 10.50 6.66
CA ILE A 142 -1.53 9.87 8.00
C ILE A 142 -0.63 8.63 8.04
N VAL A 143 -0.68 7.83 6.98
CA VAL A 143 0.11 6.60 6.87
C VAL A 143 1.57 6.98 6.66
N ASP A 144 1.86 7.92 5.76
CA ASP A 144 3.23 8.36 5.50
C ASP A 144 3.86 8.95 6.78
N GLU A 145 3.14 9.79 7.54
CA GLU A 145 3.59 10.24 8.86
C GLU A 145 3.90 9.06 9.81
N HIS A 146 3.04 8.03 9.85
CA HIS A 146 3.27 6.87 10.73
C HIS A 146 4.56 6.10 10.40
N PHE A 147 4.97 6.07 9.13
CA PHE A 147 6.20 5.39 8.70
C PHE A 147 7.42 6.32 8.55
N THR A 148 7.25 7.65 8.49
CA THR A 148 8.35 8.63 8.36
C THR A 148 8.80 9.23 9.69
N ASP A 149 7.94 9.29 10.71
CA ASP A 149 8.22 9.87 12.05
C ASP A 149 9.28 9.08 12.87
N GLY A 150 9.80 7.98 12.32
CA GLY A 150 10.99 7.30 12.84
C GLY A 150 12.33 7.97 12.50
N ARG A 151 12.34 9.11 11.80
CA ARG A 151 13.56 9.81 11.34
C ARG A 151 13.87 11.15 12.03
N LEU A 152 13.09 11.58 13.03
CA LEU A 152 13.33 12.85 13.75
C LEU A 152 13.48 12.69 15.27
N ALA A 153 14.01 11.56 15.73
CA ALA A 153 14.72 11.53 17.01
C ALA A 153 16.20 11.74 16.70
N GLU A 154 16.70 12.96 16.93
CA GLU A 154 18.14 13.23 16.98
C GLU A 154 18.80 12.15 17.87
N PRO A 155 19.89 11.50 17.42
CA PRO A 155 20.60 10.59 18.29
C PRO A 155 21.22 11.45 19.39
N GLU A 156 20.64 11.43 20.59
CA GLU A 156 21.40 11.79 21.78
C GLU A 156 22.65 10.92 21.77
N LEU A 157 23.78 11.55 21.52
CA LEU A 157 25.10 10.95 21.54
C LEU A 157 25.26 10.23 22.88
N ARG A 158 25.18 8.90 22.86
CA ARG A 158 25.57 8.09 24.01
C ARG A 158 27.05 8.37 24.27
N ASP A 159 27.31 8.93 25.45
CA ASP A 159 28.64 9.23 25.97
C ASP A 159 29.57 8.03 25.82
N LEU A 160 30.66 8.22 25.11
CA LEU A 160 31.57 7.18 24.61
C LEU A 160 32.58 6.71 25.69
N ASN A 161 32.30 6.95 26.96
CA ASN A 161 33.20 6.72 28.10
C ASN A 161 32.77 5.59 29.05
N SER A 162 31.93 4.64 28.61
CA SER A 162 31.50 3.50 29.46
C SER A 162 31.90 2.12 28.94
N TYR A 163 32.88 2.00 28.05
CA TYR A 163 33.40 0.71 27.57
C TYR A 163 34.85 0.51 28.02
N GLU A 164 35.03 0.45 29.34
CA GLU A 164 36.10 -0.35 29.93
C GLU A 164 35.42 -1.45 30.75
N GLU A 165 35.27 -2.63 30.16
CA GLU A 165 35.47 -3.89 30.87
C GLU A 165 35.51 -5.04 29.87
N GLU A 166 36.62 -5.76 29.98
CA GLU A 166 37.01 -6.97 29.26
C GLU A 166 35.91 -8.04 29.33
N ASP A 167 35.63 -8.67 28.19
CA ASP A 167 35.53 -10.13 28.03
C ASP A 167 34.55 -10.51 26.89
N ASN A 168 34.92 -10.23 25.64
CA ASN A 168 34.25 -10.84 24.49
C ASN A 168 35.21 -11.06 23.30
N LEU A 169 36.33 -11.72 23.60
CA LEU A 169 37.17 -12.37 22.59
C LEU A 169 36.37 -13.51 21.96
N VAL A 170 35.77 -13.25 20.81
CA VAL A 170 35.44 -14.29 19.83
C VAL A 170 36.51 -14.27 18.75
N GLU A 171 37.14 -15.43 18.61
CA GLU A 171 38.27 -15.74 17.73
C GLU A 171 37.95 -15.43 16.27
N ASP A 172 38.97 -14.93 15.57
CA ASP A 172 38.97 -14.57 14.15
C ASP A 172 38.29 -15.63 13.26
N ASP A 173 37.19 -15.26 12.61
CA ASP A 173 36.63 -16.02 11.49
C ASP A 173 36.88 -15.27 10.17
N GLU A 174 37.59 -15.95 9.27
CA GLU A 174 38.18 -15.46 8.03
C GLU A 174 37.10 -15.43 6.92
N ALA A 175 36.14 -14.50 7.01
CA ALA A 175 35.13 -14.32 5.95
C ALA A 175 34.63 -12.87 5.73
N THR A 176 35.24 -11.86 6.36
CA THR A 176 34.73 -10.48 6.32
C THR A 176 35.60 -9.54 5.47
N LEU A 177 35.72 -9.83 4.18
CA LEU A 177 36.19 -8.86 3.17
C LEU A 177 35.29 -8.91 1.93
N GLY A 178 34.20 -8.14 1.97
CA GLY A 178 33.43 -7.73 0.80
C GLY A 178 33.38 -6.19 0.77
N PRO A 179 33.66 -5.54 -0.37
CA PRO A 179 33.98 -4.12 -0.39
C PRO A 179 32.77 -3.25 -0.08
N THR A 180 32.96 -2.36 0.89
CA THR A 180 32.27 -1.08 1.00
C THR A 180 32.47 -0.26 -0.27
N ALA A 181 31.45 -0.19 -1.12
CA ALA A 181 31.23 0.91 -2.05
C ALA A 181 29.71 1.01 -2.26
N GLY A 182 29.13 2.13 -1.86
CA GLY A 182 27.70 2.40 -2.06
C GLY A 182 27.37 2.34 -3.54
N SER A 183 26.71 1.27 -3.94
CA SER A 183 26.09 1.17 -5.26
C SER A 183 24.75 1.91 -5.18
N TYR A 184 24.76 3.20 -5.49
CA TYR A 184 23.57 3.80 -6.07
C TYR A 184 23.18 2.91 -7.27
N LEU A 185 21.93 2.47 -7.34
CA LEU A 185 21.43 1.77 -8.52
C LEU A 185 21.49 2.76 -9.68
N VAL A 186 22.50 2.62 -10.53
CA VAL A 186 22.58 3.34 -11.80
C VAL A 186 21.46 2.79 -12.67
N ALA A 187 20.50 3.64 -13.04
CA ALA A 187 19.54 3.34 -14.07
C ALA A 187 20.33 3.12 -15.38
N SER A 188 20.44 1.86 -15.81
CA SER A 188 20.85 1.54 -17.16
C SER A 188 19.70 1.89 -18.10
N GLU A 189 19.94 2.80 -19.03
CA GLU A 189 18.99 3.05 -20.12
C GLU A 189 18.82 1.75 -20.94
N PRO A 190 17.58 1.37 -21.29
CA PRO A 190 17.37 0.16 -22.08
C PRO A 190 17.81 0.38 -23.53
N ASP A 191 18.76 -0.44 -24.00
CA ASP A 191 19.28 -0.42 -25.37
C ASP A 191 18.27 -0.89 -26.44
N ASP A 192 17.09 -1.39 -26.03
CA ASP A 192 16.08 -1.98 -26.92
C ASP A 192 14.74 -1.25 -26.83
N ALA A 193 14.18 -0.86 -27.99
CA ALA A 193 12.89 -0.18 -28.12
C ALA A 193 11.67 -0.98 -27.56
N ASP A 194 11.85 -2.29 -27.30
CA ASP A 194 10.84 -3.15 -26.67
C ASP A 194 10.77 -2.98 -25.15
N ASP A 195 11.81 -2.44 -24.49
CA ASP A 195 11.83 -2.20 -23.03
C ASP A 195 11.11 -0.89 -22.64
N ALA A 196 10.79 -0.04 -23.63
CA ALA A 196 9.95 1.14 -23.42
C ALA A 196 8.45 0.80 -23.25
N ILE A 197 8.06 -0.46 -23.53
CA ILE A 197 6.67 -0.92 -23.39
C ILE A 197 6.49 -1.53 -21.99
N LEU A 198 5.86 -0.75 -21.10
CA LEU A 198 5.49 -1.24 -19.76
C LEU A 198 4.52 -2.41 -19.86
N ARG A 199 5.01 -3.59 -19.44
CA ARG A 199 4.23 -4.82 -19.47
C ARG A 199 3.15 -4.86 -18.39
N THR A 200 1.91 -5.13 -18.79
CA THR A 200 0.77 -5.18 -17.84
C THR A 200 0.82 -6.48 -17.03
N ARG A 201 0.71 -6.37 -15.71
CA ARG A 201 0.59 -7.51 -14.80
C ARG A 201 -0.85 -7.65 -14.31
N THR A 202 -1.19 -8.83 -13.81
CA THR A 202 -2.46 -9.04 -13.11
C THR A 202 -2.21 -9.69 -11.75
N TYR A 203 -3.05 -9.41 -10.77
CA TYR A 203 -2.89 -9.89 -9.40
C TYR A 203 -4.17 -10.55 -8.89
N ASP A 204 -3.99 -11.68 -8.20
CA ASP A 204 -4.97 -12.20 -7.26
C ASP A 204 -4.61 -11.67 -5.87
N LEU A 205 -5.55 -10.94 -5.25
CA LEU A 205 -5.40 -10.45 -3.87
C LEU A 205 -6.29 -11.26 -2.96
N SER A 206 -5.77 -11.66 -1.79
CA SER A 206 -6.58 -12.25 -0.74
C SER A 206 -6.39 -11.54 0.60
N ILE A 207 -7.47 -11.53 1.40
CA ILE A 207 -7.49 -10.95 2.75
C ILE A 207 -7.86 -12.05 3.74
N THR A 208 -6.95 -12.35 4.65
CA THR A 208 -7.15 -13.32 5.73
C THR A 208 -7.28 -12.60 7.06
N TYR A 209 -7.94 -13.22 8.04
CA TYR A 209 -7.92 -12.74 9.42
C TYR A 209 -6.71 -13.29 10.18
N ASP A 210 -5.82 -12.42 10.63
CA ASP A 210 -4.72 -12.78 11.51
C ASP A 210 -5.20 -12.86 12.96
N LYS A 211 -5.22 -14.07 13.53
CA LYS A 211 -5.70 -14.27 14.90
C LYS A 211 -4.76 -13.66 15.96
N TYR A 212 -3.46 -13.59 15.69
CA TYR A 212 -2.49 -13.08 16.65
C TYR A 212 -2.56 -11.56 16.76
N TYR A 213 -2.58 -10.87 15.61
CA TYR A 213 -2.68 -9.41 15.55
C TYR A 213 -4.11 -8.90 15.60
N GLN A 214 -5.11 -9.75 15.40
CA GLN A 214 -6.54 -9.40 15.41
C GLN A 214 -6.86 -8.35 14.34
N THR A 215 -6.22 -8.47 13.18
CA THR A 215 -6.33 -7.56 12.04
C THR A 215 -6.37 -8.34 10.73
N PRO A 216 -6.91 -7.74 9.66
CA PRO A 216 -6.79 -8.30 8.32
C PRO A 216 -5.33 -8.29 7.85
N ARG A 217 -4.95 -9.31 7.07
CA ARG A 217 -3.65 -9.46 6.41
C ARG A 217 -3.86 -9.66 4.92
N VAL A 218 -3.09 -8.94 4.10
CA VAL A 218 -3.18 -8.99 2.63
C VAL A 218 -2.11 -9.90 2.05
N TRP A 219 -2.51 -10.68 1.06
CA TRP A 219 -1.64 -11.55 0.27
C TRP A 219 -1.82 -11.23 -1.21
N LEU A 220 -0.71 -11.26 -1.93
CA LEU A 220 -0.62 -10.93 -3.34
C LEU A 220 -0.01 -12.11 -4.09
N PHE A 221 -0.63 -12.46 -5.22
CA PHE A 221 -0.08 -13.41 -6.17
C PHE A 221 -0.22 -12.83 -7.57
N GLY A 222 0.90 -12.45 -8.18
CA GLY A 222 0.91 -11.78 -9.47
C GLY A 222 1.18 -12.72 -10.64
N TYR A 223 0.73 -12.31 -11.81
CA TYR A 223 0.94 -12.94 -13.10
C TYR A 223 1.50 -11.94 -14.11
N ASP A 224 2.32 -12.43 -15.04
CA ASP A 224 2.78 -11.68 -16.19
C ASP A 224 1.72 -11.61 -17.31
N GLU A 225 2.07 -10.96 -18.43
CA GLU A 225 1.21 -10.82 -19.62
C GLU A 225 0.77 -12.16 -20.23
N ARG A 226 1.54 -13.22 -19.98
CA ARG A 226 1.29 -14.57 -20.50
C ARG A 226 0.54 -15.44 -19.48
N ASN A 227 0.08 -14.85 -18.38
CA ASN A 227 -0.52 -15.54 -17.23
C ASN A 227 0.43 -16.53 -16.53
N ALA A 228 1.74 -16.30 -16.60
CA ALA A 228 2.72 -17.04 -15.82
C ALA A 228 2.93 -16.37 -14.44
N PRO A 229 3.14 -17.14 -13.36
CA PRO A 229 3.40 -16.58 -12.03
C PRO A 229 4.63 -15.67 -11.99
N LEU A 230 4.52 -14.53 -11.32
CA LEU A 230 5.65 -13.62 -11.09
C LEU A 230 6.62 -14.16 -10.03
N SER A 231 7.89 -13.76 -10.14
CA SER A 231 8.86 -13.95 -9.07
C SER A 231 8.58 -13.02 -7.89
N GLY A 232 9.21 -13.30 -6.74
CA GLY A 232 9.18 -12.39 -5.59
C GLY A 232 9.65 -11.00 -5.98
N ASP A 233 10.86 -10.89 -6.54
CA ASP A 233 11.48 -9.62 -6.95
C ASP A 233 10.59 -8.81 -7.89
N GLN A 234 9.93 -9.48 -8.86
CA GLN A 234 8.98 -8.82 -9.74
C GLN A 234 7.81 -8.24 -8.97
N MET A 235 7.21 -8.98 -8.03
CA MET A 235 6.12 -8.46 -7.21
C MET A 235 6.56 -7.27 -6.34
N PHE A 236 7.82 -7.23 -5.89
CA PHE A 236 8.36 -6.10 -5.13
C PHE A 236 8.42 -4.79 -5.95
N GLU A 237 8.52 -4.85 -7.28
CA GLU A 237 8.49 -3.66 -8.16
C GLU A 237 7.12 -2.95 -8.17
N ASP A 238 6.06 -3.66 -7.74
CA ASP A 238 4.69 -3.14 -7.67
C ASP A 238 4.31 -2.69 -6.23
N ILE A 239 5.26 -2.71 -5.30
CA ILE A 239 5.07 -2.32 -3.89
C ILE A 239 5.92 -1.09 -3.58
N MET A 240 5.34 -0.12 -2.88
CA MET A 240 6.04 1.09 -2.44
C MET A 240 7.27 0.74 -1.60
N GLN A 241 8.44 1.28 -1.98
CA GLN A 241 9.74 0.88 -1.42
C GLN A 241 9.82 1.08 0.11
N ASP A 242 9.23 2.17 0.61
CA ASP A 242 9.19 2.48 2.04
C ASP A 242 8.47 1.42 2.88
N TYR A 243 7.49 0.73 2.27
CA TYR A 243 6.71 -0.32 2.91
C TYR A 243 7.28 -1.70 2.62
N ALA A 244 7.77 -1.93 1.40
CA ALA A 244 8.35 -3.18 0.92
C ALA A 244 9.39 -3.74 1.88
N ASN A 245 10.40 -2.93 2.20
CA ASN A 245 11.54 -3.34 3.02
C ASN A 245 11.21 -3.53 4.51
N ARG A 246 10.06 -3.03 4.96
CA ARG A 246 9.67 -3.02 6.37
C ARG A 246 8.62 -4.07 6.70
N THR A 247 7.71 -4.32 5.77
CA THR A 247 6.47 -5.04 6.07
C THR A 247 6.15 -6.16 5.10
N VAL A 248 6.84 -6.32 3.97
CA VAL A 248 6.49 -7.34 2.98
C VAL A 248 7.44 -8.55 3.04
N THR A 249 6.86 -9.74 3.10
CA THR A 249 7.59 -11.02 3.13
C THR A 249 6.99 -12.02 2.15
N MET A 250 7.81 -12.93 1.63
CA MET A 250 7.35 -14.04 0.79
C MET A 250 6.98 -15.24 1.67
N GLU A 251 5.69 -15.55 1.76
CA GLU A 251 5.16 -16.56 2.69
C GLU A 251 4.14 -17.49 2.01
N PRO A 252 4.02 -18.76 2.44
CA PRO A 252 2.96 -19.64 1.98
C PRO A 252 1.60 -19.17 2.54
N HIS A 253 0.58 -19.19 1.69
CA HIS A 253 -0.76 -18.73 2.09
C HIS A 253 -1.40 -19.67 3.13
N PRO A 254 -1.99 -19.15 4.22
CA PRO A 254 -2.42 -19.97 5.37
C PRO A 254 -3.58 -20.93 5.05
N HIS A 255 -4.32 -20.67 3.98
CA HIS A 255 -5.42 -21.52 3.49
C HIS A 255 -5.13 -22.25 2.16
N ARG A 256 -3.91 -22.12 1.61
CA ARG A 256 -3.48 -22.75 0.35
C ARG A 256 -2.02 -23.18 0.45
N SER A 257 -1.76 -24.47 0.46
CA SER A 257 -0.45 -25.01 0.85
C SER A 257 0.62 -25.01 -0.25
N SER A 258 0.27 -24.74 -1.50
CA SER A 258 1.15 -24.96 -2.66
C SER A 258 1.86 -23.72 -3.20
N LEU A 259 1.40 -22.50 -2.89
CA LEU A 259 1.86 -21.29 -3.54
C LEU A 259 2.41 -20.27 -2.54
N VAL A 260 3.60 -19.74 -2.83
CA VAL A 260 4.19 -18.62 -2.10
C VAL A 260 3.58 -17.33 -2.61
N HIS A 261 3.17 -16.47 -1.70
CA HIS A 261 2.56 -15.18 -1.97
C HIS A 261 3.40 -14.08 -1.33
N ALA A 262 3.35 -12.86 -1.87
CA ALA A 262 3.83 -11.70 -1.14
C ALA A 262 2.78 -11.33 -0.08
N SER A 263 3.20 -11.27 1.18
CA SER A 263 2.36 -10.99 2.34
C SER A 263 2.73 -9.64 2.94
N ILE A 264 1.75 -8.75 3.09
CA ILE A 264 1.92 -7.50 3.85
C ILE A 264 1.68 -7.81 5.34
N HIS A 265 2.76 -7.79 6.11
CA HIS A 265 2.80 -8.24 7.50
C HIS A 265 1.97 -7.32 8.42
N PRO A 266 1.08 -7.88 9.26
CA PRO A 266 0.02 -7.09 9.91
C PRO A 266 0.42 -6.38 11.21
N CYS A 267 1.70 -6.40 11.60
CA CYS A 267 2.16 -5.90 12.89
C CYS A 267 1.86 -4.42 13.16
N GLN A 268 1.79 -3.59 12.10
CA GLN A 268 1.47 -2.17 12.21
C GLN A 268 0.00 -1.85 11.88
N HIS A 269 -0.77 -2.82 11.38
CA HIS A 269 -2.13 -2.57 10.89
C HIS A 269 -3.05 -2.01 11.98
N GLY A 270 -2.98 -2.55 13.21
CA GLY A 270 -3.80 -2.06 14.32
C GLY A 270 -3.48 -0.60 14.70
N ALA A 271 -2.18 -0.25 14.74
CA ALA A 271 -1.73 1.11 15.06
C ALA A 271 -2.16 2.12 13.97
N VAL A 272 -1.97 1.75 12.70
CA VAL A 272 -2.38 2.56 11.55
C VAL A 272 -3.90 2.75 11.54
N MET A 273 -4.67 1.67 11.72
CA MET A 273 -6.13 1.74 11.74
C MET A 273 -6.66 2.57 12.91
N LYS A 274 -6.05 2.48 14.09
CA LYS A 274 -6.37 3.35 15.22
C LYS A 274 -6.15 4.83 14.88
N ARG A 275 -5.04 5.18 14.24
CA ARG A 275 -4.74 6.56 13.82
C ARG A 275 -5.72 7.05 12.76
N ILE A 276 -6.07 6.20 11.78
CA ILE A 276 -7.09 6.50 10.76
C ILE A 276 -8.45 6.78 11.41
N ILE A 277 -8.91 5.91 12.32
CA ILE A 277 -10.19 6.07 13.02
C ILE A 277 -10.17 7.34 13.88
N ALA A 278 -9.08 7.57 14.62
CA ALA A 278 -8.92 8.77 15.45
C ALA A 278 -8.98 10.06 14.61
N ASN A 279 -8.33 10.09 13.44
CA ASN A 279 -8.33 11.24 12.56
C ASN A 279 -9.68 11.46 11.86
N LEU A 280 -10.38 10.40 11.47
CA LEU A 280 -11.73 10.53 10.93
C LEU A 280 -12.74 10.98 11.99
N LYS A 281 -12.50 10.67 13.28
CA LYS A 281 -13.27 11.17 14.42
C LYS A 281 -12.85 12.59 14.82
N ALA A 282 -11.58 12.95 14.66
CA ALA A 282 -11.04 14.27 15.00
C ALA A 282 -11.51 15.31 13.97
N ARG A 283 -12.42 16.19 14.40
CA ARG A 283 -12.95 17.30 13.59
C ARG A 283 -12.30 18.64 13.92
N LYS A 284 -12.39 19.56 12.94
CA LYS A 284 -11.97 20.97 13.02
C LYS A 284 -12.61 21.65 14.25
N PRO A 285 -11.84 22.42 15.05
CA PRO A 285 -12.39 23.13 16.20
C PRO A 285 -13.37 24.23 15.74
N GLY A 286 -14.66 24.08 16.06
CA GLY A 286 -15.66 25.16 15.89
C GLY A 286 -17.04 24.78 15.34
N GLU A 287 -17.25 23.56 14.84
CA GLU A 287 -18.57 23.14 14.33
C GLU A 287 -19.43 22.46 15.42
N THR A 288 -20.67 22.94 15.58
CA THR A 288 -21.64 22.38 16.52
C THR A 288 -22.30 21.14 15.92
N GLU A 289 -22.48 20.09 16.73
CA GLU A 289 -23.08 18.82 16.32
C GLU A 289 -24.50 19.03 15.75
N THR A 290 -24.71 18.77 14.46
CA THR A 290 -26.05 18.58 13.91
C THR A 290 -26.47 17.12 14.08
N GLU A 291 -27.76 16.83 14.32
CA GLU A 291 -28.29 15.47 14.54
C GLU A 291 -27.91 14.47 13.42
N ASP A 292 -27.73 14.93 12.18
CA ASP A 292 -27.26 14.11 11.04
C ASP A 292 -25.78 13.69 11.12
N GLN A 293 -24.97 14.32 11.99
CA GLN A 293 -23.54 14.06 12.10
C GLN A 293 -23.19 13.02 13.16
N VAL A 294 -24.09 12.80 14.14
CA VAL A 294 -24.05 11.64 15.05
C VAL A 294 -24.26 10.34 14.25
N ALA A 295 -24.98 10.42 13.13
CA ALA A 295 -25.24 9.29 12.24
C ALA A 295 -24.03 8.85 11.38
N ASN A 296 -22.91 9.60 11.37
CA ASN A 296 -21.69 9.24 10.64
C ASN A 296 -20.65 8.57 11.57
N GLU A 297 -21.12 7.77 12.51
CA GLU A 297 -20.27 6.93 13.37
C GLU A 297 -19.67 5.81 12.51
N ILE A 298 -18.33 5.72 12.49
CA ILE A 298 -17.63 4.68 11.76
C ILE A 298 -17.95 3.35 12.44
N ARG A 299 -18.56 2.44 11.69
CA ARG A 299 -18.91 1.11 12.17
C ARG A 299 -17.80 0.12 11.86
N SER A 300 -17.70 -0.93 12.68
CA SER A 300 -16.69 -1.99 12.47
C SER A 300 -16.87 -2.76 11.16
N ASP A 301 -18.06 -2.78 10.56
CA ASP A 301 -18.27 -3.39 9.24
C ASP A 301 -17.69 -2.55 8.08
N GLN A 302 -17.40 -1.27 8.30
CA GLN A 302 -16.68 -0.43 7.32
C GLN A 302 -15.16 -0.61 7.38
N TYR A 303 -14.64 -1.42 8.32
CA TYR A 303 -13.20 -1.59 8.56
C TYR A 303 -12.43 -1.93 7.30
N ILE A 304 -12.90 -2.92 6.53
CA ILE A 304 -12.13 -3.41 5.37
C ILE A 304 -12.02 -2.32 4.30
N PHE A 305 -12.98 -1.40 4.16
CA PHE A 305 -12.84 -0.27 3.23
C PHE A 305 -11.76 0.71 3.67
N LEU A 306 -11.69 1.04 4.96
CA LEU A 306 -10.63 1.89 5.51
C LEU A 306 -9.26 1.21 5.39
N PHE A 307 -9.23 -0.09 5.65
CA PHE A 307 -8.04 -0.91 5.52
C PHE A 307 -7.55 -0.97 4.06
N LEU A 308 -8.44 -1.20 3.10
CA LEU A 308 -8.12 -1.21 1.67
C LEU A 308 -7.62 0.17 1.18
N LYS A 309 -8.18 1.28 1.70
CA LYS A 309 -7.63 2.62 1.42
C LYS A 309 -6.20 2.79 1.92
N PHE A 310 -5.88 2.23 3.10
CA PHE A 310 -4.50 2.16 3.58
C PHE A 310 -3.64 1.28 2.67
N ILE A 311 -4.12 0.10 2.26
CA ILE A 311 -3.36 -0.79 1.39
C ILE A 311 -3.08 -0.15 0.03
N GLN A 312 -3.93 0.77 -0.46
CA GLN A 312 -3.68 1.53 -1.68
C GLN A 312 -2.42 2.41 -1.57
N SER A 313 -2.06 2.88 -0.37
CA SER A 313 -0.79 3.60 -0.19
C SER A 313 0.44 2.68 -0.23
N VAL A 314 0.25 1.37 -0.03
CA VAL A 314 1.31 0.35 -0.08
C VAL A 314 1.49 -0.20 -1.49
N ILE A 315 0.39 -0.41 -2.21
CA ILE A 315 0.36 -0.99 -3.58
C ILE A 315 -0.43 -0.07 -4.53
N PRO A 316 0.06 1.14 -4.82
CA PRO A 316 -0.70 2.18 -5.51
C PRO A 316 -1.02 1.87 -6.97
N THR A 317 -0.30 0.93 -7.59
CA THR A 317 -0.45 0.59 -9.02
C THR A 317 -1.40 -0.58 -9.29
N ILE A 318 -1.91 -1.22 -8.23
CA ILE A 318 -2.81 -2.38 -8.35
C ILE A 318 -4.27 -1.90 -8.20
N ASP A 319 -5.05 -2.04 -9.27
CA ASP A 319 -6.38 -1.42 -9.39
C ASP A 319 -7.51 -2.33 -8.85
N TYR A 320 -7.53 -2.61 -7.54
CA TYR A 320 -8.64 -3.37 -6.93
C TYR A 320 -9.80 -2.45 -6.49
N ASP A 321 -11.01 -3.01 -6.46
CA ASP A 321 -12.18 -2.25 -6.02
C ASP A 321 -12.23 -2.13 -4.49
N TYR A 322 -12.33 -0.90 -3.99
CA TYR A 322 -12.56 -0.59 -2.57
C TYR A 322 -13.53 0.58 -2.38
N THR A 323 -14.34 0.88 -3.40
CA THR A 323 -15.18 2.07 -3.42
C THR A 323 -16.35 1.95 -2.44
N ILE A 324 -16.31 2.81 -1.43
CA ILE A 324 -17.46 3.24 -0.67
C ILE A 324 -17.45 4.76 -0.69
N GLU A 325 -18.58 5.38 -1.02
CA GLU A 325 -18.79 6.81 -0.77
C GLU A 325 -18.78 6.99 0.75
N VAL A 326 -17.59 7.25 1.31
CA VAL A 326 -17.51 7.82 2.65
C VAL A 326 -17.88 9.28 2.44
N ASN A 327 -19.11 9.65 2.78
CA ASN A 327 -19.55 11.04 2.78
C ASN A 327 -18.69 11.82 3.79
N ALA A 328 -17.53 12.29 3.36
CA ALA A 328 -16.85 13.42 3.96
C ALA A 328 -17.49 14.66 3.32
N LYS A 329 -18.23 15.44 4.12
CA LYS A 329 -18.79 16.70 3.63
C LYS A 329 -17.61 17.63 3.28
N GLN A 330 -17.68 18.21 2.08
CA GLN A 330 -16.85 19.35 1.63
C GLN A 330 -16.96 20.52 2.60
#